data_AF-A0A2H9VVH9-F1
#
_entry.id   AF-A0A2H9VVH9-F1
#
_cell.length_a   1.000
_cell.length_b   1.000
_cell.length_c   1.000
_cell.angle_alpha   90.00
_cell.angle_beta   90.00
_cell.angle_gamma   90.00
#
_symmetry.space_group_name_H-M   'P 1'
#
loop_
_entity.id
_entity.type
_entity.pdbx_description
1 polymer ?
#
loop_
_entity_poly.entity_id
_entity_poly.type
_entity_poly.pdbx_seq_one_letter_code
_entity_poly.pdbx_strand_id
1 'polypeptide(L)'
;MLATSTYGRACQVLASLFYFISIDYDRYFYLSLVNKPNSPVFWGKKTDLLTIMNPSLINWPAVLIAALSSFMVGGIWYNPKVFGNTWMKESKLTEDQLKASSQGKIFGFTALFSLLMAINLACFLADTKTNASWGAVAGFLAGIWGFSAIAIHSLFELRSWKHIFINGCYIIIALTLMGFILGVWR
;
A
#
# COMPACT_ATOMS: atom_id res chain seq x y z
N MET A 1 -13.16 -22.70 -20.85
CA MET A 1 -13.11 -22.18 -19.46
C MET A 1 -11.87 -21.30 -19.35
N LEU A 2 -11.99 -20.07 -19.83
CA LEU A 2 -10.94 -19.07 -20.02
C LEU A 2 -11.35 -17.83 -19.21
N ALA A 3 -10.52 -17.37 -18.26
CA ALA A 3 -10.42 -15.97 -17.77
C ALA A 3 -9.79 -15.82 -16.35
N THR A 4 -8.73 -16.53 -15.98
CA THR A 4 -8.03 -16.28 -14.68
C THR A 4 -6.52 -16.05 -14.77
N SER A 5 -5.91 -16.04 -15.96
CA SER A 5 -4.43 -16.14 -16.06
C SER A 5 -3.64 -14.83 -16.02
N THR A 6 -4.27 -13.66 -16.08
CA THR A 6 -3.54 -12.38 -16.14
C THR A 6 -3.51 -11.65 -14.79
N TYR A 7 -4.61 -11.66 -14.04
CA TYR A 7 -4.70 -11.01 -12.72
C TYR A 7 -3.85 -11.71 -11.65
N GLY A 8 -3.76 -13.05 -11.70
CA GLY A 8 -2.94 -13.83 -10.77
C GLY A 8 -1.43 -13.62 -10.95
N ARG A 9 -0.97 -13.39 -12.19
CA ARG A 9 0.45 -13.19 -12.50
C ARG A 9 0.97 -11.81 -12.08
N ALA A 10 0.16 -10.76 -12.26
CA ALA A 10 0.53 -9.41 -11.81
C ALA A 10 0.59 -9.32 -10.28
N CYS A 11 -0.36 -9.98 -9.59
CA CYS A 11 -0.31 -10.09 -8.13
C CYS A 11 0.86 -10.97 -7.65
N GLN A 12 1.21 -12.04 -8.38
CA GLN A 12 2.38 -12.88 -8.08
C GLN A 12 3.69 -12.09 -8.11
N VAL A 13 3.93 -11.22 -9.10
CA VAL A 13 5.17 -10.44 -9.19
C VAL A 13 5.28 -9.44 -8.04
N LEU A 14 4.19 -8.77 -7.70
CA LEU A 14 4.15 -7.84 -6.56
C LEU A 14 4.32 -8.58 -5.22
N ALA A 15 3.61 -9.70 -5.02
CA ALA A 15 3.75 -10.52 -3.83
C ALA A 15 5.16 -11.10 -3.68
N SER A 16 5.83 -11.47 -4.78
CA SER A 16 7.20 -12.02 -4.75
C SER A 16 8.25 -10.97 -4.36
N LEU A 17 8.06 -9.71 -4.77
CA LEU A 17 8.94 -8.60 -4.38
C LEU A 17 8.76 -8.24 -2.89
N PHE A 18 7.57 -8.40 -2.34
CA PHE A 18 7.31 -8.27 -0.91
C PHE A 18 7.75 -9.51 -0.10
N TYR A 19 7.62 -10.72 -0.65
CA TYR A 19 8.04 -11.97 0.00
C TYR A 19 9.54 -12.00 0.28
N PHE A 20 10.36 -11.40 -0.59
CA PHE A 20 11.80 -11.25 -0.36
C PHE A 20 12.13 -10.32 0.82
N ILE A 21 11.21 -9.44 1.24
CA ILE A 21 11.39 -8.44 2.31
C ILE A 21 10.85 -8.96 3.66
N SER A 22 9.90 -9.89 3.66
CA SER A 22 9.32 -10.48 4.88
C SER A 22 10.07 -11.71 5.43
N ILE A 23 11.22 -12.08 4.85
CA ILE A 23 12.07 -13.17 5.35
C ILE A 23 12.80 -12.70 6.62
N ASP A 24 12.13 -12.78 7.75
CA ASP A 24 12.84 -13.01 9.02
C ASP A 24 12.05 -13.92 9.98
N TYR A 25 10.71 -13.98 9.87
CA TYR A 25 9.92 -14.80 10.80
C TYR A 25 9.94 -16.31 10.50
N ASP A 26 10.15 -16.71 9.25
CA ASP A 26 10.15 -18.13 8.85
C ASP A 26 11.53 -18.81 8.93
N ARG A 27 12.62 -18.06 9.08
CA ARG A 27 13.98 -18.63 9.04
C ARG A 27 14.22 -19.63 10.18
N TYR A 28 13.68 -19.38 11.38
CA TYR A 28 13.83 -20.31 12.51
C TYR A 28 13.00 -21.59 12.36
N PHE A 29 11.80 -21.51 11.76
CA PHE A 29 10.99 -22.69 11.46
C PHE A 29 11.65 -23.53 10.36
N TYR A 30 12.14 -22.89 9.30
CA TYR A 30 12.87 -23.54 8.20
C TYR A 30 14.14 -24.26 8.65
N LEU A 31 14.97 -23.63 9.51
CA LEU A 31 16.20 -24.25 10.00
C LEU A 31 15.95 -25.48 10.89
N SER A 32 14.79 -25.56 11.57
CA SER A 32 14.41 -26.73 12.37
C SER A 32 13.97 -27.94 11.53
N LEU A 33 13.51 -27.70 10.29
CA LEU A 33 12.99 -28.74 9.39
C LEU A 33 14.05 -29.30 8.44
N VAL A 34 15.05 -28.48 8.07
CA VAL A 34 16.15 -28.88 7.15
C VAL A 34 17.18 -29.81 7.81
N ASN A 35 17.33 -29.77 9.14
CA ASN A 35 18.31 -30.59 9.86
C ASN A 35 17.86 -32.03 10.19
N LYS A 36 16.80 -32.54 9.54
CA LYS A 36 16.39 -33.94 9.66
C LYS A 36 17.00 -34.76 8.52
N PRO A 37 17.76 -35.83 8.80
CA PRO A 37 18.50 -36.59 7.78
C PRO A 37 17.62 -37.33 6.74
N ASN A 38 16.28 -37.27 6.85
CA ASN A 38 15.32 -37.85 5.91
C ASN A 38 14.14 -36.90 5.61
N SER A 39 14.33 -35.58 5.62
CA SER A 39 13.24 -34.66 5.23
C SER A 39 13.01 -34.72 3.71
N PRO A 40 11.78 -34.93 3.23
CA PRO A 40 11.49 -34.82 1.80
C PRO A 40 11.83 -33.39 1.35
N VAL A 41 12.64 -33.28 0.28
CA VAL A 41 13.01 -31.99 -0.32
C VAL A 41 11.72 -31.27 -0.74
N PHE A 42 11.28 -30.32 0.09
CA PHE A 42 10.07 -29.53 -0.12
C PHE A 42 10.33 -28.47 -1.20
N TRP A 43 10.37 -28.90 -2.46
CA TRP A 43 10.07 -28.00 -3.57
C TRP A 43 8.60 -27.59 -3.41
N GLY A 44 8.38 -26.33 -3.03
CA GLY A 44 7.07 -25.77 -2.70
C GLY A 44 6.01 -26.17 -3.72
N LYS A 45 4.94 -26.81 -3.25
CA LYS A 45 3.86 -27.25 -4.14
C LYS A 45 3.14 -26.01 -4.67
N LYS A 46 2.65 -26.07 -5.90
CA LYS A 46 1.79 -25.02 -6.49
C LYS A 46 0.56 -24.70 -5.62
N THR A 47 0.14 -25.64 -4.78
CA THR A 47 -0.91 -25.49 -3.76
C THR A 47 -0.53 -24.52 -2.65
N ASP A 48 0.75 -24.41 -2.29
CA ASP A 48 1.22 -23.51 -1.24
C ASP A 48 1.11 -22.06 -1.73
N LEU A 49 1.50 -21.79 -2.99
CA LEU A 49 1.36 -20.48 -3.66
C LEU A 49 -0.10 -20.03 -3.86
N LEU A 50 -1.03 -20.96 -4.06
CA LEU A 50 -2.47 -20.66 -4.15
C LEU A 50 -3.12 -20.43 -2.78
N THR A 51 -2.47 -20.88 -1.70
CA THR A 51 -2.94 -20.67 -0.33
C THR A 51 -2.57 -19.27 0.18
N ILE A 52 -1.47 -18.69 -0.31
CA ILE A 52 -0.98 -17.35 0.09
C ILE A 52 -1.84 -16.19 -0.46
N MET A 53 -2.73 -16.48 -1.41
CA MET A 53 -3.66 -15.52 -1.97
C MET A 53 -5.03 -16.18 -2.11
N ASN A 54 -5.76 -16.30 -1.00
CA ASN A 54 -7.15 -16.72 -1.06
C ASN A 54 -8.02 -15.49 -1.41
N PRO A 55 -8.46 -15.32 -2.68
CA PRO A 55 -9.23 -14.15 -3.09
C PRO A 55 -10.60 -14.09 -2.40
N SER A 56 -11.05 -15.21 -1.83
CA SER A 56 -12.27 -15.29 -1.02
C SER A 56 -12.16 -14.52 0.30
N LEU A 57 -10.94 -14.20 0.75
CA LEU A 57 -10.72 -13.37 1.95
C LEU A 57 -10.74 -11.87 1.61
N ILE A 58 -10.74 -11.48 0.33
CA ILE A 58 -10.72 -10.06 -0.05
C ILE A 58 -12.16 -9.55 -0.19
N ASN A 59 -12.54 -8.65 0.71
CA ASN A 59 -13.79 -7.91 0.62
C ASN A 59 -13.64 -6.76 -0.38
N TRP A 60 -14.07 -6.93 -1.63
CA TRP A 60 -14.00 -5.90 -2.66
C TRP A 60 -14.70 -4.57 -2.30
N PRO A 61 -15.85 -4.56 -1.60
CA PRO A 61 -16.42 -3.31 -1.08
C PRO A 61 -15.47 -2.60 -0.10
N ALA A 62 -14.74 -3.37 0.72
CA ALA A 62 -13.75 -2.84 1.65
C ALA A 62 -12.60 -2.16 0.93
N VAL A 63 -12.13 -2.77 -0.16
CA VAL A 63 -11.08 -2.22 -1.01
C VAL A 63 -11.50 -0.88 -1.63
N LEU A 64 -12.74 -0.80 -2.14
CA LEU A 64 -13.25 0.44 -2.71
C LEU A 64 -13.39 1.55 -1.65
N ILE A 65 -13.90 1.22 -0.46
CA ILE A 65 -14.07 2.20 0.62
C ILE A 65 -12.72 2.63 1.20
N ALA A 66 -11.74 1.73 1.29
CA ALA A 66 -10.37 2.08 1.62
C ALA A 66 -9.78 3.05 0.58
N ALA A 67 -9.93 2.76 -0.72
CA ALA A 67 -9.47 3.66 -1.79
C ALA A 67 -10.17 5.03 -1.77
N LEU A 68 -11.45 5.10 -1.41
CA LEU A 68 -12.17 6.36 -1.25
C LEU A 68 -11.71 7.14 -0.01
N SER A 69 -11.31 6.45 1.06
CA SER A 69 -10.84 7.09 2.28
C SER A 69 -9.56 7.92 2.05
N SER A 70 -8.65 7.47 1.19
CA SER A 70 -7.44 8.23 0.85
C SER A 70 -7.78 9.55 0.15
N PHE A 71 -8.82 9.57 -0.68
CA PHE A 71 -9.31 10.83 -1.28
C PHE A 71 -9.86 11.80 -0.25
N MET A 72 -10.63 11.30 0.71
CA MET A 72 -11.15 12.15 1.79
C MET A 72 -10.00 12.75 2.59
N VAL A 73 -8.99 11.94 2.93
CA VAL A 73 -7.78 12.41 3.58
C VAL A 73 -7.08 13.45 2.70
N GLY A 74 -6.90 13.20 1.40
CA GLY A 74 -6.26 14.14 0.48
C GLY A 74 -6.99 15.47 0.37
N GLY A 75 -8.32 15.43 0.25
CA GLY A 75 -9.16 16.63 0.19
C GLY A 75 -9.09 17.48 1.46
N ILE A 76 -8.98 16.84 2.63
CA ILE A 76 -8.78 17.53 3.91
C ILE A 76 -7.35 18.07 4.02
N TRP A 77 -6.35 17.25 3.69
CA TRP A 77 -4.93 17.55 3.90
C TRP A 77 -4.45 18.71 3.03
N TYR A 78 -4.78 18.69 1.74
CA TYR A 78 -4.39 19.71 0.77
C TYR A 78 -5.35 20.91 0.72
N ASN A 79 -6.33 20.97 1.62
CA ASN A 79 -7.18 22.15 1.78
C ASN A 79 -6.35 23.35 2.26
N PRO A 80 -6.59 24.58 1.75
CA PRO A 80 -5.93 25.80 2.22
C PRO A 80 -5.99 26.02 3.73
N LYS A 81 -7.03 25.51 4.41
CA LYS A 81 -7.22 25.61 5.87
C LYS A 81 -6.34 24.66 6.69
N VAL A 82 -5.71 23.66 6.07
CA VAL A 82 -4.89 22.64 6.75
C VAL A 82 -3.42 22.80 6.33
N PHE A 83 -2.99 22.18 5.23
CA PHE A 83 -1.62 22.31 4.71
C PHE A 83 -1.55 22.85 3.28
N GLY A 84 -2.68 23.12 2.62
CA GLY A 84 -2.74 23.49 1.20
C GLY A 84 -1.89 24.71 0.83
N ASN A 85 -1.97 25.79 1.61
CA ASN A 85 -1.19 27.02 1.33
C ASN A 85 0.32 26.78 1.45
N THR A 86 0.75 26.05 2.48
CA THR A 86 2.15 25.70 2.66
C THR A 86 2.62 24.74 1.57
N TRP A 87 1.82 23.73 1.23
CA TRP A 87 2.10 22.79 0.16
C TRP A 87 2.29 23.49 -1.19
N MET A 88 1.41 24.43 -1.56
CA MET A 88 1.55 25.19 -2.81
C MET A 88 2.85 26.00 -2.83
N LYS A 89 3.14 26.72 -1.74
CA LYS A 89 4.37 27.51 -1.61
C LYS A 89 5.63 26.66 -1.73
N GLU A 90 5.71 25.55 -1.00
CA GLU A 90 6.88 24.66 -1.01
C GLU A 90 7.00 23.87 -2.33
N SER A 91 5.88 23.60 -2.99
CA SER A 91 5.85 22.95 -4.31
C SER A 91 6.14 23.93 -5.45
N LYS A 92 6.19 25.25 -5.18
CA LYS A 92 6.34 26.33 -6.16
C LYS A 92 5.21 26.35 -7.20
N LEU A 93 4.00 26.00 -6.78
CA LEU A 93 2.81 25.98 -7.62
C LEU A 93 2.07 27.33 -7.52
N THR A 94 1.64 27.87 -8.66
CA THR A 94 0.76 29.04 -8.70
C THR A 94 -0.71 28.64 -8.83
N GLU A 95 -1.62 29.52 -8.42
CA GLU A 95 -3.06 29.28 -8.60
C GLU A 95 -3.44 29.11 -10.07
N ASP A 96 -2.79 29.86 -10.96
CA ASP A 96 -3.03 29.78 -12.41
C ASP A 96 -2.63 28.42 -12.97
N GLN A 97 -1.54 27.83 -12.48
CA GLN A 97 -1.13 26.46 -12.83
C GLN A 97 -2.15 25.43 -12.36
N LEU A 98 -2.73 25.59 -11.17
CA LEU A 98 -3.77 24.68 -10.67
C LEU A 98 -5.07 24.78 -11.45
N LYS A 99 -5.46 25.99 -11.86
CA LYS A 99 -6.66 26.22 -12.70
C LYS A 99 -6.46 25.71 -14.13
N ALA A 100 -5.26 25.88 -14.69
CA ALA A 100 -4.91 25.36 -16.02
C ALA A 100 -4.67 23.84 -16.05
N SER A 101 -4.48 23.22 -14.88
CA SER A 101 -4.26 21.77 -14.80
C SER A 101 -5.50 20.98 -15.22
N SER A 102 -5.30 19.82 -15.84
CA SER A 102 -6.38 18.88 -16.13
C SER A 102 -6.83 18.16 -14.86
N GLN A 103 -7.57 18.86 -13.99
CA GLN A 103 -8.01 18.36 -12.68
C GLN A 103 -8.67 16.98 -12.79
N GLY A 104 -9.55 16.77 -13.78
CA GLY A 104 -10.18 15.46 -14.01
C GLY A 104 -9.19 14.32 -14.29
N LYS A 105 -8.10 14.57 -15.01
CA LYS A 105 -7.05 13.57 -15.23
C LYS A 105 -6.27 13.29 -13.94
N ILE A 106 -5.92 14.34 -13.20
CA ILE A 106 -5.21 14.21 -11.91
C ILE A 106 -6.04 13.36 -10.95
N PHE A 107 -7.30 13.75 -10.71
CA PHE A 107 -8.20 12.99 -9.84
C PHE A 107 -8.45 11.56 -10.36
N GLY A 108 -8.60 11.37 -11.67
CA GLY A 108 -8.76 10.04 -12.26
C GLY A 108 -7.56 9.11 -12.02
N PHE A 109 -6.34 9.60 -12.24
CA PHE A 109 -5.13 8.81 -11.96
C PHE A 109 -4.89 8.61 -10.46
N THR A 110 -5.15 9.62 -9.63
CA THR A 110 -5.08 9.48 -8.17
C THR A 110 -6.06 8.41 -7.68
N ALA A 111 -7.24 8.28 -8.29
CA ALA A 111 -8.21 7.25 -7.94
C ALA A 111 -7.70 5.86 -8.30
N LEU A 112 -7.17 5.73 -9.51
CA LEU A 112 -6.57 4.49 -9.97
C LEU A 112 -5.44 4.03 -9.04
N PHE A 113 -4.50 4.93 -8.70
CA PHE A 113 -3.39 4.59 -7.80
C PHE A 113 -3.85 4.28 -6.38
N SER A 114 -4.85 5.00 -5.87
CA SER A 114 -5.43 4.71 -4.55
C SER A 114 -6.10 3.33 -4.52
N LEU A 115 -6.78 2.94 -5.60
CA LEU A 115 -7.35 1.61 -5.73
C LEU A 115 -6.26 0.53 -5.79
N LEU A 116 -5.19 0.76 -6.56
CA LEU A 116 -4.05 -0.15 -6.62
C LEU A 116 -3.37 -0.33 -5.26
N MET A 117 -3.19 0.75 -4.51
CA MET A 117 -2.67 0.69 -3.13
C MET A 117 -3.61 -0.10 -2.21
N ALA A 118 -4.92 0.13 -2.28
CA ALA A 118 -5.91 -0.59 -1.49
C ALA A 118 -5.90 -2.10 -1.79
N ILE A 119 -5.84 -2.47 -3.08
CA ILE A 119 -5.74 -3.86 -3.52
C ILE A 119 -4.46 -4.49 -2.99
N ASN A 120 -3.32 -3.80 -3.13
CA ASN A 120 -2.04 -4.31 -2.66
C ASN A 120 -2.05 -4.54 -1.15
N LEU A 121 -2.58 -3.60 -0.37
CA LEU A 121 -2.70 -3.72 1.08
C LEU A 121 -3.70 -4.82 1.49
N ALA A 122 -4.80 -5.00 0.75
CA ALA A 122 -5.77 -6.07 1.00
C ALA A 122 -5.20 -7.47 0.71
N CYS A 123 -4.38 -7.60 -0.34
CA CYS A 123 -3.62 -8.80 -0.63
C CYS A 123 -2.57 -9.08 0.45
N PHE A 124 -1.85 -8.06 0.91
CA PHE A 124 -0.88 -8.20 1.99
C PHE A 124 -1.54 -8.65 3.30
N LEU A 125 -2.73 -8.11 3.58
CA LEU A 125 -3.53 -8.45 4.74
C LEU A 125 -4.35 -9.74 4.55
N ALA A 126 -4.15 -10.56 3.51
CA ALA A 126 -4.95 -11.75 3.17
C ALA A 126 -4.86 -12.96 4.14
N ASP A 127 -4.89 -12.71 5.44
CA ASP A 127 -4.95 -13.72 6.51
C ASP A 127 -6.26 -13.62 7.33
N THR A 128 -6.78 -14.77 7.75
CA THR A 128 -7.88 -14.97 8.70
C THR A 128 -7.65 -14.34 10.09
N LYS A 129 -6.40 -14.09 10.49
CA LYS A 129 -6.04 -13.46 11.77
C LYS A 129 -6.02 -11.94 11.71
N THR A 130 -6.25 -11.36 10.54
CA THR A 130 -6.25 -9.92 10.36
C THR A 130 -7.43 -9.31 11.11
N ASN A 131 -7.15 -8.24 11.86
CA ASN A 131 -8.15 -7.42 12.51
C ASN A 131 -7.85 -5.94 12.28
N ALA A 132 -8.73 -5.05 12.73
CA ALA A 132 -8.60 -3.61 12.56
C ALA A 132 -7.26 -3.04 13.09
N SER A 133 -6.78 -3.52 14.24
CA SER A 133 -5.51 -3.08 14.83
C SER A 133 -4.32 -3.50 13.98
N TRP A 134 -4.29 -4.76 13.53
CA TRP A 134 -3.23 -5.25 12.66
C TRP A 134 -3.24 -4.54 11.31
N GLY A 135 -4.43 -4.33 10.73
CA GLY A 135 -4.59 -3.57 9.50
C GLY A 135 -4.05 -2.14 9.62
N ALA A 136 -4.36 -1.44 10.71
CA ALA A 136 -3.84 -0.10 10.97
C ALA A 136 -2.31 -0.09 11.11
N VAL A 137 -1.74 -1.02 11.88
CA VAL A 137 -0.28 -1.13 12.07
C VAL A 137 0.42 -1.46 10.74
N ALA A 138 -0.08 -2.42 9.97
CA ALA A 138 0.46 -2.76 8.66
C ALA A 138 0.39 -1.56 7.70
N GLY A 139 -0.73 -0.84 7.69
CA GLY A 139 -0.89 0.39 6.91
C GLY A 139 0.09 1.49 7.33
N PHE A 140 0.31 1.68 8.64
CA PHE A 140 1.28 2.64 9.17
C PHE A 140 2.72 2.28 8.75
N LEU A 141 3.12 1.02 8.89
CA LEU A 141 4.45 0.54 8.48
C LEU A 141 4.66 0.68 6.96
N ALA A 142 3.65 0.34 6.15
CA ALA A 142 3.67 0.59 4.71
C ALA A 142 3.79 2.11 4.40
N GLY A 143 3.13 2.93 5.22
CA GLY A 143 3.26 4.38 5.24
C GLY A 143 4.69 4.86 5.45
N ILE A 144 5.44 4.25 6.37
CA ILE A 144 6.85 4.60 6.63
C ILE A 144 7.71 4.34 5.39
N TRP A 145 7.47 3.25 4.66
CA TRP A 145 8.14 3.01 3.38
C TRP A 145 7.80 4.09 2.34
N GLY A 146 6.51 4.45 2.21
CA GLY A 146 6.06 5.53 1.35
C GLY A 146 6.70 6.88 1.70
N PHE A 147 6.73 7.22 2.99
CA PHE A 147 7.39 8.42 3.51
C PHE A 147 8.87 8.43 3.13
N SER A 148 9.56 7.31 3.32
CA SER A 148 10.99 7.18 3.06
C SER A 148 11.30 7.35 1.57
N ALA A 149 10.50 6.75 0.69
CA ALA A 149 10.61 6.92 -0.75
C ALA A 149 10.41 8.38 -1.17
N ILE A 150 9.36 9.04 -0.66
CA ILE A 150 9.10 10.47 -0.93
C ILE A 150 10.25 11.33 -0.41
N ALA A 151 10.76 11.06 0.79
CA ALA A 151 11.86 11.80 1.39
C ALA A 151 13.13 11.69 0.55
N ILE A 152 13.51 10.49 0.11
CA ILE A 152 14.68 10.25 -0.72
C ILE A 152 14.57 11.04 -2.03
N HIS A 153 13.46 10.91 -2.76
CA HIS A 153 13.26 11.65 -4.02
C HIS A 153 13.27 13.17 -3.80
N SER A 154 12.59 13.64 -2.76
CA SER A 154 12.52 15.06 -2.42
C SER A 154 13.89 15.65 -2.03
N LEU A 155 14.75 14.86 -1.37
CA LEU A 155 16.11 15.27 -1.04
C LEU A 155 16.97 15.44 -2.30
N PHE A 156 16.86 14.54 -3.27
CA PHE A 156 17.53 14.67 -4.57
C PHE A 156 17.00 15.84 -5.41
N GLU A 157 15.73 16.21 -5.23
CA GLU A 157 15.13 17.40 -5.84
C GLU A 157 15.41 18.71 -5.08
N LEU A 158 16.19 18.66 -4.00
CA LEU A 158 16.48 19.81 -3.12
C LEU A 158 15.21 20.49 -2.60
N ARG A 159 14.16 19.71 -2.34
CA ARG A 159 12.92 20.20 -1.72
C ARG A 159 13.14 20.43 -0.24
N SER A 160 12.34 21.33 0.34
CA SER A 160 12.40 21.63 1.76
C SER A 160 11.88 20.48 2.62
N TRP A 161 12.35 20.40 3.87
CA TRP A 161 11.82 19.45 4.85
C TRP A 161 10.31 19.61 5.07
N LYS A 162 9.76 20.82 4.90
CA LYS A 162 8.31 21.06 4.96
C LYS A 162 7.57 20.29 3.86
N HIS A 163 8.07 20.34 2.63
CA HIS A 163 7.51 19.56 1.52
C HIS A 163 7.54 18.05 1.83
N ILE A 164 8.66 17.57 2.37
CA ILE A 164 8.85 16.17 2.74
C ILE A 164 7.83 15.74 3.80
N PHE A 165 7.70 16.49 4.89
CA PHE A 165 6.76 16.13 5.95
C PHE A 165 5.30 16.26 5.51
N ILE A 166 4.94 17.26 4.71
CA ILE A 166 3.56 17.42 4.22
C ILE A 166 3.14 16.22 3.36
N ASN A 167 3.97 15.82 2.38
CA ASN A 167 3.63 14.72 1.48
C ASN A 167 3.89 13.33 2.11
N GLY A 168 4.93 13.21 2.92
CA GLY A 168 5.27 11.99 3.61
C GLY A 168 4.28 11.64 4.71
N CYS A 169 3.86 12.58 5.55
CA CYS A 169 2.89 12.28 6.61
C CYS A 169 1.49 12.01 6.03
N TYR A 170 1.15 12.64 4.89
CA TYR A 170 -0.05 12.31 4.14
C TYR A 170 -0.11 10.81 3.79
N ILE A 171 0.95 10.26 3.19
CA ILE A 171 0.94 8.85 2.79
C ILE A 171 0.84 7.89 3.98
N ILE A 172 1.46 8.25 5.11
CA ILE A 172 1.36 7.49 6.36
C ILE A 172 -0.10 7.43 6.84
N ILE A 173 -0.76 8.58 6.94
CA ILE A 173 -2.13 8.66 7.45
C ILE A 173 -3.10 7.99 6.49
N ALA A 174 -2.95 8.22 5.19
CA ALA A 174 -3.77 7.58 4.17
C ALA A 174 -3.67 6.05 4.24
N LEU A 175 -2.46 5.48 4.25
CA LEU A 175 -2.27 4.04 4.31
C LEU A 175 -2.70 3.43 5.65
N THR A 176 -2.50 4.13 6.77
CA THR A 176 -2.98 3.70 8.09
C THR A 176 -4.50 3.58 8.09
N LEU A 177 -5.21 4.58 7.57
CA LEU A 177 -6.68 4.57 7.48
C LEU A 177 -7.17 3.48 6.53
N MET A 178 -6.53 3.32 5.37
CA MET A 178 -6.84 2.25 4.42
C MET A 178 -6.68 0.87 5.07
N GLY A 179 -5.57 0.65 5.77
CA GLY A 179 -5.29 -0.60 6.47
C GLY A 179 -6.29 -0.88 7.59
N PHE A 180 -6.65 0.14 8.37
CA PHE A 180 -7.69 0.03 9.39
C PHE A 180 -9.03 -0.41 8.78
N ILE A 181 -9.50 0.26 7.72
CA ILE A 181 -10.75 -0.07 7.04
C ILE A 181 -10.74 -1.51 6.51
N LEU A 182 -9.64 -1.92 5.88
CA LEU A 182 -9.49 -3.29 5.40
C LEU A 182 -9.49 -4.32 6.53
N GLY A 183 -8.88 -3.99 7.68
CA GLY A 183 -8.85 -4.85 8.86
C GLY A 183 -10.19 -4.92 9.62
N VAL A 184 -11.06 -3.91 9.53
CA VAL A 184 -12.42 -3.93 10.10
C VAL A 184 -13.32 -4.92 9.36
N TRP A 185 -13.09 -5.13 8.06
CA TRP A 185 -13.82 -6.08 7.24
C TRP A 185 -13.12 -7.44 7.14
N ARG A 186 -12.42 -7.86 8.19
CA ARG A 186 -11.83 -9.20 8.32
C ARG A 186 -12.32 -9.87 9.59
#